data_AF-A0AAV5LWZ2-F1
#
_entry.id   AF-A0AAV5LWZ2-F1
#
_cell.length_a   1.000
_cell.length_b   1.000
_cell.length_c   1.000
_cell.angle_alpha   90.00
_cell.angle_beta   90.00
_cell.angle_gamma   90.00
#
_symmetry.space_group_name_H-M   'P 1'
#
loop_
_entity.id
_entity.type
_entity.pdbx_description
1 polymer ?
#
loop_
_entity_poly.entity_id
_entity_poly.type
_entity_poly.pdbx_seq_one_letter_code
_entity_poly.pdbx_strand_id
1 'polypeptide(L)'
;MSSDHGISHGEDHYACMVNLLGRGGLIKEAEELTLAMPFKPGMLVWQTLLGACQLHGDIQTGERAAEHAVNLDKKHPSSYVLLSNMFAGLNNWHGVGDLRELMETSDVKKIPGSGWIEDLR
;
A
#
# COMPACT_ATOMS: atom_id res chain seq x y z
N MET A 1 10.91 17.17 -22.18
CA MET A 1 10.46 16.27 -23.26
C MET A 1 8.99 16.56 -23.49
N SER A 2 8.66 16.98 -24.71
CA SER A 2 7.38 17.56 -25.10
C SER A 2 6.32 16.48 -25.32
N SER A 3 5.12 16.70 -24.78
CA SER A 3 3.94 15.83 -24.87
C SER A 3 3.37 15.77 -26.29
N ASP A 4 3.08 14.56 -26.81
CA ASP A 4 2.39 14.37 -28.10
C ASP A 4 1.12 13.51 -28.03
N HIS A 5 0.68 13.02 -26.87
CA HIS A 5 -0.61 12.33 -26.76
C HIS A 5 -1.35 12.86 -25.53
N GLY A 6 -2.62 13.24 -25.69
CA GLY A 6 -3.48 13.90 -24.68
C GLY A 6 -3.80 13.09 -23.42
N ILE A 7 -2.90 12.20 -23.00
CA ILE A 7 -2.88 11.54 -21.71
C ILE A 7 -2.29 12.56 -20.73
N SER A 8 -3.02 12.91 -19.67
CA SER A 8 -2.43 13.67 -18.58
C SER A 8 -1.26 12.85 -18.02
N HIS A 9 -0.02 13.31 -18.21
CA HIS A 9 1.21 12.60 -17.80
C HIS A 9 1.42 12.65 -16.27
N GLY A 10 0.34 12.78 -15.51
CA GLY A 10 0.35 12.90 -14.06
C GLY A 10 0.62 11.56 -13.38
N GLU A 11 -0.29 11.12 -12.55
CA GLU A 11 -0.10 9.97 -11.67
C GLU A 11 0.09 8.63 -12.40
N ASP A 12 -0.65 8.39 -13.48
CA ASP A 12 -0.63 7.11 -14.20
C ASP A 12 0.75 6.78 -14.79
N HIS A 13 1.47 7.79 -15.27
CA HIS A 13 2.80 7.59 -15.85
C HIS A 13 3.81 7.20 -14.77
N TYR A 14 3.76 7.87 -13.62
CA TYR A 14 4.62 7.52 -12.49
C TYR A 14 4.26 6.16 -11.89
N ALA A 15 2.97 5.81 -11.78
CA ALA A 15 2.56 4.48 -11.34
C ALA A 15 3.11 3.38 -12.27
N CYS A 16 3.08 3.59 -13.59
CA CYS A 16 3.71 2.70 -14.56
C CYS A 16 5.23 2.57 -14.35
N MET A 17 5.93 3.69 -14.12
CA MET A 17 7.38 3.68 -13.88
C MET A 17 7.74 2.97 -12.58
N VAL A 18 6.99 3.20 -11.50
CA VAL A 18 7.16 2.53 -10.20
C VAL A 18 6.91 1.02 -10.35
N ASN A 19 5.87 0.61 -11.07
CA ASN A 19 5.61 -0.80 -11.37
C ASN A 19 6.75 -1.44 -12.17
N LEU A 20 7.31 -0.73 -13.16
CA LEU A 20 8.41 -1.23 -13.99
C LEU A 20 9.68 -1.45 -13.16
N LEU A 21 10.09 -0.44 -12.39
CA LEU A 21 11.25 -0.50 -11.50
C LEU A 21 11.06 -1.59 -10.43
N GLY A 22 9.88 -1.63 -9.82
CA GLY A 22 9.50 -2.62 -8.82
C GLY A 22 9.58 -4.05 -9.35
N ARG A 23 9.07 -4.33 -10.55
CA ARG A 23 9.20 -5.67 -11.17
C ARG A 23 10.65 -6.03 -11.50
N GLY A 24 11.47 -5.03 -11.82
CA GLY A 24 12.92 -5.20 -12.04
C GLY A 24 13.74 -5.42 -10.78
N GLY A 25 13.16 -5.35 -9.58
CA GLY A 25 13.87 -5.45 -8.31
C GLY A 25 14.60 -4.16 -7.90
N LEU A 26 14.37 -3.06 -8.62
CA LEU A 26 14.93 -1.74 -8.35
C LEU A 26 14.03 -0.99 -7.35
N ILE A 27 13.90 -1.57 -6.16
CA ILE A 27 12.94 -1.12 -5.14
C ILE A 27 13.29 0.29 -4.63
N LYS A 28 14.57 0.57 -4.42
CA LYS A 28 15.04 1.88 -3.94
C LYS A 28 14.78 2.98 -4.96
N GLU A 29 15.06 2.70 -6.23
CA GLU A 29 14.79 3.61 -7.35
C GLU A 29 13.29 3.85 -7.51
N ALA A 30 12.46 2.83 -7.30
CA ALA A 30 11.00 2.96 -7.31
C ALA A 30 10.51 3.84 -6.16
N GLU A 31 11.09 3.72 -4.96
CA GLU A 31 10.79 4.58 -3.82
C GLU A 31 11.25 6.02 -4.05
N GLU A 32 12.48 6.23 -4.51
CA GLU A 32 13.03 7.55 -4.83
C GLU A 32 12.17 8.28 -5.87
N LEU A 33 11.75 7.57 -6.92
CA LEU A 33 10.84 8.11 -7.92
C LEU A 33 9.49 8.49 -7.31
N THR A 34 9.00 7.70 -6.36
CA THR A 34 7.74 7.96 -5.66
C THR A 34 7.83 9.21 -4.80
N LEU A 35 8.94 9.40 -4.09
CA LEU A 35 9.19 10.57 -3.24
C LEU A 35 9.51 11.83 -4.06
N ALA A 36 10.08 11.67 -5.26
CA ALA A 36 10.43 12.76 -6.16
C ALA A 36 9.27 13.26 -7.03
N MET A 37 8.06 12.71 -6.89
CA MET A 37 6.91 13.15 -7.68
C MET A 37 6.58 14.63 -7.43
N PRO A 38 6.24 15.40 -8.48
CA PRO A 38 5.90 16.82 -8.34
C PRO A 38 4.52 17.06 -7.70
N PHE A 39 3.81 15.98 -7.35
CA PHE A 39 2.51 15.98 -6.69
C PHE A 39 2.46 14.87 -5.64
N LYS A 40 1.48 14.92 -4.73
CA LYS A 40 1.31 13.89 -3.70
C LYS A 40 0.96 12.55 -4.35
N PRO A 41 1.74 11.47 -4.13
CA PRO A 41 1.43 10.16 -4.69
C PRO A 41 0.14 9.63 -4.06
N GLY A 42 -0.78 9.13 -4.88
CA GLY A 42 -2.00 8.50 -4.42
C GLY A 42 -1.79 7.05 -4.02
N MET A 43 -2.88 6.43 -3.58
CA MET A 43 -2.88 5.09 -3.00
C MET A 43 -2.31 4.04 -3.96
N LEU A 44 -2.66 4.13 -5.24
CA LEU A 44 -2.28 3.14 -6.24
C LEU A 44 -0.76 3.02 -6.37
N VAL A 45 -0.05 4.15 -6.31
CA VAL A 45 1.42 4.19 -6.38
C VAL A 45 2.03 3.47 -5.18
N TRP A 46 1.55 3.77 -3.97
CA TRP A 46 2.05 3.14 -2.75
C TRP A 46 1.76 1.63 -2.70
N GLN A 47 0.58 1.21 -3.14
CA GLN A 47 0.24 -0.21 -3.27
C GLN A 47 1.13 -0.93 -4.28
N THR A 48 1.45 -0.27 -5.39
CA THR A 48 2.34 -0.80 -6.42
C THR A 48 3.76 -1.00 -5.87
N LEU A 49 4.30 0.00 -5.16
CA LEU A 49 5.60 -0.10 -4.50
C LEU A 49 5.60 -1.20 -3.43
N LEU A 50 4.54 -1.29 -2.63
CA LEU A 50 4.37 -2.31 -1.59
C LEU A 50 4.36 -3.74 -2.17
N GLY A 51 3.64 -3.96 -3.26
CA GLY A 51 3.63 -5.25 -3.96
C GLY A 51 5.00 -5.64 -4.51
N ALA A 52 5.77 -4.67 -5.01
CA ALA A 52 7.14 -4.90 -5.44
C ALA A 52 8.08 -5.25 -4.27
N CYS A 53 7.93 -4.56 -3.13
CA CYS A 53 8.66 -4.85 -1.90
C CYS A 53 8.38 -6.28 -1.42
N GLN A 54 7.12 -6.72 -1.48
CA GLN A 54 6.73 -8.09 -1.13
C GLN A 54 7.34 -9.13 -2.06
N LEU A 55 7.36 -8.86 -3.37
CA LEU A 55 7.93 -9.75 -4.37
C LEU A 55 9.44 -9.96 -4.17
N HIS A 56 10.16 -8.89 -3.84
CA HIS A 56 11.63 -8.90 -3.74
C HIS A 56 12.17 -9.00 -2.31
N GLY A 57 11.28 -9.03 -1.31
CA GLY A 57 11.64 -9.17 0.10
C GLY A 57 12.25 -7.93 0.76
N ASP A 58 12.02 -6.73 0.21
CA ASP A 58 12.46 -5.47 0.82
C ASP A 58 11.46 -4.99 1.88
N ILE A 59 11.61 -5.51 3.10
CA ILE A 59 10.70 -5.24 4.21
C ILE A 59 10.73 -3.76 4.61
N GLN A 60 11.92 -3.14 4.64
CA GLN A 60 12.08 -1.76 5.11
C GLN A 60 11.33 -0.76 4.23
N THR A 61 11.46 -0.91 2.91
CA THR A 61 10.74 -0.05 1.96
C THR A 61 9.24 -0.38 1.95
N GLY A 62 8.87 -1.66 2.13
CA GLY A 62 7.49 -2.09 2.27
C GLY A 62 6.77 -1.44 3.45
N GLU A 63 7.41 -1.37 4.62
CA GLU A 63 6.83 -0.74 5.82
C GLU A 63 6.50 0.73 5.59
N ARG A 64 7.44 1.50 5.00
CA ARG A 64 7.23 2.92 4.66
C ARG A 64 6.11 3.10 3.64
N ALA A 65 6.11 2.29 2.57
CA ALA A 65 5.10 2.37 1.53
C ALA A 65 3.69 2.08 2.09
N ALA A 66 3.57 1.10 2.97
CA ALA A 66 2.31 0.75 3.59
C ALA A 66 1.84 1.81 4.61
N GLU A 67 2.75 2.42 5.39
CA GLU A 67 2.42 3.55 6.26
C GLU A 67 1.83 4.72 5.46
N HIS A 68 2.44 5.07 4.32
CA HIS A 68 1.90 6.10 3.43
C HIS A 68 0.53 5.72 2.87
N ALA A 69 0.32 4.47 2.45
CA ALA A 69 -0.96 3.97 1.96
C ALA A 69 -2.05 4.04 3.04
N VAL A 70 -1.76 3.62 4.28
CA VAL A 70 -2.71 3.71 5.41
C VAL A 70 -3.04 5.17 5.73
N ASN A 71 -2.04 6.05 5.72
CA ASN A 71 -2.23 7.47 6.03
C ASN A 71 -3.11 8.19 4.99
N LEU A 72 -3.11 7.73 3.74
CA LEU A 72 -4.00 8.23 2.69
C LEU A 72 -5.45 7.79 2.88
N ASP A 73 -5.69 6.63 3.51
CA ASP A 73 -7.02 6.00 3.57
C ASP A 73 -7.55 5.70 4.96
N LYS A 74 -7.23 6.57 5.93
CA LYS A 74 -7.78 6.52 7.29
C LYS A 74 -9.33 6.55 7.35
N LYS A 75 -10.02 6.72 6.23
CA LYS A 75 -11.48 6.84 6.15
C LYS A 75 -12.20 5.53 5.77
N HIS A 76 -11.49 4.51 5.27
CA HIS A 76 -12.11 3.27 4.79
C HIS A 76 -11.55 2.02 5.52
N PRO A 77 -12.31 1.46 6.49
CA PRO A 77 -11.89 0.29 7.28
C PRO A 77 -11.49 -0.94 6.45
N SER A 78 -12.07 -1.11 5.26
CA SER A 78 -11.76 -2.20 4.32
C SER A 78 -10.34 -2.14 3.76
N SER A 79 -9.85 -0.92 3.47
CA SER A 79 -8.51 -0.72 2.93
C SER A 79 -7.43 -0.96 3.97
N TYR A 80 -7.73 -0.67 5.23
CA TYR A 80 -6.87 -1.00 6.36
C TYR A 80 -6.68 -2.51 6.52
N VAL A 81 -7.74 -3.33 6.39
CA VAL A 81 -7.64 -4.80 6.45
C VAL A 81 -6.75 -5.34 5.33
N LEU A 82 -6.91 -4.80 4.12
CA LEU A 82 -6.08 -5.20 2.97
C LEU A 82 -4.60 -4.87 3.21
N LEU A 83 -4.31 -3.66 3.71
CA LEU A 83 -2.95 -3.23 4.04
C LEU A 83 -2.34 -4.04 5.19
N SER A 84 -3.13 -4.36 6.22
CA SER A 84 -2.71 -5.21 7.33
C SER A 84 -2.36 -6.64 6.89
N ASN A 85 -3.13 -7.21 5.96
CA ASN A 85 -2.79 -8.50 5.36
C ASN A 85 -1.53 -8.43 4.49
N MET A 86 -1.29 -7.33 3.78
CA MET A 86 -0.05 -7.10 3.04
C MET A 86 1.16 -7.00 3.98
N PHE A 87 1.03 -6.29 5.11
CA PHE A 87 2.03 -6.27 6.19
C PHE A 87 2.33 -7.67 6.74
N ALA A 88 1.30 -8.48 7.00
CA ALA A 88 1.48 -9.86 7.47
C ALA A 88 2.20 -10.74 6.44
N GLY A 89 2.03 -10.47 5.15
CA GLY A 89 2.69 -11.17 4.05
C GLY A 89 4.16 -10.81 3.84
N LEU A 90 4.65 -9.70 4.41
CA LEU A 90 6.04 -9.23 4.32
C LEU A 90 7.00 -9.91 5.32
N ASN A 91 6.56 -10.98 6.02
CA ASN A 91 7.36 -11.74 6.99
C ASN A 91 7.84 -10.95 8.23
N ASN A 92 7.17 -9.86 8.60
CA ASN A 92 7.39 -9.20 9.89
C ASN A 92 6.19 -9.34 10.83
N TRP A 93 6.16 -10.44 11.59
CA TRP A 93 5.21 -10.63 12.71
C TRP A 93 5.32 -9.53 13.80
N HIS A 94 6.38 -8.71 13.79
CA HIS A 94 6.55 -7.57 14.71
C HIS A 94 5.78 -6.32 14.25
N GLY A 95 5.68 -6.04 12.95
CA GLY A 95 4.95 -4.87 12.42
C GLY A 95 3.42 -4.97 12.56
N VAL A 96 2.89 -6.19 12.70
CA VAL A 96 1.46 -6.43 12.99
C VAL A 96 1.09 -5.91 14.39
N GLY A 97 2.03 -5.93 15.34
CA GLY A 97 1.86 -5.38 16.69
C GLY A 97 1.66 -3.87 16.67
N ASP A 98 2.57 -3.15 16.01
CA ASP A 98 2.54 -1.70 15.89
C ASP A 98 1.32 -1.21 15.10
N LEU A 99 0.90 -1.96 14.07
CA LEU A 99 -0.31 -1.66 13.32
C LEU A 99 -1.56 -1.82 14.20
N ARG A 100 -1.60 -2.85 15.05
CA ARG A 100 -2.72 -3.10 15.98
C ARG A 100 -2.82 -2.03 17.06
N GLU A 101 -1.70 -1.48 17.51
CA GLU A 101 -1.65 -0.32 18.42
C GLU A 101 -2.11 0.98 17.73
N LEU A 102 -1.74 1.19 16.46
CA LEU A 102 -2.26 2.28 15.64
C LEU A 102 -3.79 2.17 15.43
N MET A 103 -4.30 0.95 15.43
CA MET A 103 -5.72 0.61 15.32
C MET A 103 -6.53 0.87 16.60
N GLU A 104 -5.89 0.80 17.76
CA GLU A 104 -6.52 1.08 19.07
C GLU A 104 -6.50 2.58 19.38
N THR A 105 -5.47 3.30 18.90
CA THR A 105 -5.33 4.76 19.06
C THR A 105 -6.16 5.56 18.06
N SER A 106 -6.55 4.94 16.94
CA SER A 106 -7.54 5.46 16.00
C SER A 106 -8.89 4.89 16.39
N ASP A 107 -9.91 5.70 16.71
CA ASP A 107 -11.26 5.30 17.17
C ASP A 107 -12.07 4.50 16.12
N VAL A 108 -11.53 3.38 15.64
CA VAL A 108 -12.10 2.53 14.59
C VAL A 108 -12.75 1.33 15.26
N LYS A 109 -14.01 1.52 15.67
CA LYS A 109 -14.86 0.44 16.17
C LYS A 109 -14.96 -0.69 15.12
N LYS A 110 -14.30 -1.81 15.38
CA LYS A 110 -14.52 -3.05 14.64
C LYS A 110 -15.95 -3.54 14.90
N ILE A 111 -16.75 -3.67 13.85
CA ILE A 111 -17.96 -4.49 13.88
C ILE A 111 -17.50 -5.93 13.59
N PRO A 112 -17.58 -6.87 14.55
CA PRO A 112 -17.23 -8.26 14.27
C PRO A 112 -18.26 -8.84 13.29
N GLY A 113 -17.77 -9.35 12.16
CA GLY A 113 -18.61 -10.06 11.19
C GLY A 113 -19.06 -11.39 11.79
N SER A 114 -20.35 -11.50 12.12
CA SER A 114 -21.01 -12.76 12.43
C SER A 114 -21.38 -13.49 11.14
N GLY A 115 -20.70 -14.62 10.89
CA GLY A 115 -21.15 -15.58 9.89
C GLY A 115 -22.42 -16.27 10.37
N TRP A 116 -23.51 -16.12 9.63
CA TRP A 116 -24.70 -16.95 9.77
C TRP A 116 -24.52 -18.14 8.83
N ILE A 117 -24.02 -19.25 9.36
CA ILE A 117 -24.26 -20.55 8.72
C ILE A 117 -25.57 -21.05 9.32
N GLU A 118 -26.64 -20.82 8.59
CA GLU A 118 -27.95 -21.39 8.87
C GLU A 118 -27.93 -22.82 8.29
N ASP A 119 -27.72 -23.80 9.17
CA ASP A 119 -27.92 -25.21 8.87
C ASP A 119 -29.40 -25.44 8.52
N LEU A 120 -29.68 -25.65 7.23
CA LEU A 120 -30.95 -26.20 6.76
C LEU A 120 -30.98 -27.71 7.05
N ARG A 121 -31.73 -28.10 8.08
CA ARG A 121 -32.36 -29.42 8.17
C ARG A 121 -33.75 -29.34 8.78
#